data_AF-A0A418NSH2-F1
#
_entry.id   AF-A0A418NSH2-F1
#
_cell.length_a   1.000
_cell.length_b   1.000
_cell.length_c   1.000
_cell.angle_alpha   90.00
_cell.angle_beta   90.00
_cell.angle_gamma   90.00
#
_symmetry.space_group_name_H-M   'P 1'
#
loop_
_entity.id
_entity.type
_entity.pdbx_description
1 polymer ?
#
loop_
_entity_poly.entity_id
_entity_poly.type
_entity_poly.pdbx_seq_one_letter_code
_entity_poly.pdbx_strand_id
1 'polypeptide(L)'
;MEEFAALLDALIYTRSRNEKLRLIAEYLRETPDPDRGWALAALTDGLDFKAVKSSTIRNLLKERVDPVLWSLSRDFVGDTAETAALLWPEPLGGVGTPPPTVSEAVDALGVMTRTSVMTELPRLLDRLDSAGRYALLKLATGGMRVGVSSRLAKVAFAQAFDVPVDDVEEYWHALEPPYADLFAWGADGADPPDTENLPLFRPFMLAHPLEETVVDLADYAAEWKWDGIRVQLVHVAGETRLYSRSGDDISATFPEMVDALDLPAVLDGELLVRGVHQGGEQGGAASFNALQQRLGRKTVSKKMLTESPAFVRLYDVLMLDGEDLRGLPWANRRKRLEKLVPRLPDSHFDLSQLVEARDFDHLAQIREGARDDAIEGLMLKRRDSLYVPGRKTGLWYKWKRDPLLVDCVLMYAQRGSGKRSSFYSDYTFGCWDGDPDEGAELLPVGKAYSGFTDAELKKLDKLVRQTTLNRFGPVREVERTLVFEVAFDSVHSSKRHKSGLAMRFPRIHRIRWDKPVHEADRLDGLRALIRD
;
A
#
# COMPACT_ATOMS: atom_id res chain seq x y z
N MET A 1 -20.38 -1.59 21.07
CA MET A 1 -20.34 -0.86 19.78
C MET A 1 -20.45 0.65 19.92
N GLU A 2 -21.25 1.18 20.85
CA GLU A 2 -21.45 2.64 21.01
C GLU A 2 -20.13 3.39 21.23
N GLU A 3 -19.31 2.96 22.20
CA GLU A 3 -18.00 3.59 22.47
C GLU A 3 -17.05 3.50 21.27
N PHE A 4 -17.07 2.37 20.55
CA PHE A 4 -16.27 2.22 19.33
C PHE A 4 -16.75 3.18 18.22
N ALA A 5 -18.07 3.36 18.07
CA ALA A 5 -18.63 4.32 17.13
C ALA A 5 -18.26 5.77 17.51
N ALA A 6 -18.29 6.12 18.80
CA ALA A 6 -17.86 7.42 19.31
C ALA A 6 -16.36 7.67 19.03
N LEU A 7 -15.50 6.66 19.23
CA LEU A 7 -14.09 6.74 18.86
C LEU A 7 -13.92 7.02 17.35
N LEU A 8 -14.60 6.26 16.49
CA LEU A 8 -14.50 6.45 15.05
C LEU A 8 -14.96 7.85 14.61
N ASP A 9 -16.07 8.34 15.17
CA ASP A 9 -16.57 9.69 14.90
C ASP A 9 -15.53 10.76 15.27
N ALA A 10 -14.98 10.68 16.49
CA ALA A 10 -13.93 11.60 16.95
C ALA A 10 -12.67 11.54 16.05
N LEU A 11 -12.25 10.35 15.62
CA LEU A 11 -11.09 10.17 14.75
C LEU A 11 -11.29 10.75 13.34
N ILE A 12 -12.52 10.70 12.80
CA ILE A 12 -12.87 11.24 11.48
C ILE A 12 -12.69 12.76 11.44
N TYR A 13 -13.19 13.46 12.46
CA TYR A 13 -13.11 14.92 12.54
C TYR A 13 -11.75 15.44 13.00
N THR A 14 -10.93 14.57 13.61
CA THR A 14 -9.60 14.95 14.09
C THR A 14 -8.56 14.97 12.96
N ARG A 15 -7.88 16.11 12.80
CA ARG A 15 -6.73 16.26 11.89
C ARG A 15 -5.38 16.12 12.59
N SER A 16 -5.32 16.41 13.89
CA SER A 16 -4.08 16.34 14.67
C SER A 16 -3.66 14.89 14.91
N ARG A 17 -2.42 14.55 14.52
CA ARG A 17 -1.83 13.23 14.80
C ARG A 17 -1.82 12.94 16.31
N ASN A 18 -1.42 13.91 17.12
CA ASN A 18 -1.28 13.71 18.57
C ASN A 18 -2.64 13.55 19.24
N GLU A 19 -3.66 14.24 18.75
CA GLU A 19 -5.02 14.06 19.28
C GLU A 19 -5.58 12.68 18.94
N LYS A 20 -5.30 12.14 17.75
CA LYS A 20 -5.67 10.75 17.43
C LYS A 20 -4.98 9.74 18.34
N LEU A 21 -3.70 9.95 18.64
CA LEU A 21 -2.98 9.11 19.58
C LEU A 21 -3.64 9.14 20.96
N ARG A 22 -3.98 10.34 21.45
CA ARG A 22 -4.67 10.53 22.74
C ARG A 22 -6.01 9.80 22.77
N LEU A 23 -6.85 9.97 21.74
CA LEU A 23 -8.18 9.34 21.64
C LEU A 23 -8.08 7.80 21.63
N ILE A 24 -7.14 7.23 20.88
CA ILE A 24 -6.95 5.78 20.84
C ILE A 24 -6.42 5.29 22.19
N ALA A 25 -5.42 5.96 22.77
CA ALA A 25 -4.83 5.56 24.05
C ALA A 25 -5.81 5.66 25.23
N GLU A 26 -6.72 6.64 25.22
CA GLU A 26 -7.84 6.75 26.16
C GLU A 26 -8.79 5.56 26.00
N TYR A 27 -9.26 5.30 24.78
CA TYR A 27 -10.14 4.17 24.49
C TYR A 27 -9.56 2.82 24.93
N LEU A 28 -8.27 2.58 24.67
CA LEU A 28 -7.59 1.33 25.05
C LEU A 28 -7.45 1.13 26.57
N ARG A 29 -7.39 2.22 27.34
CA ARG A 29 -7.33 2.16 28.81
C ARG A 29 -8.70 1.97 29.44
N GLU A 30 -9.74 2.57 28.86
CA GLU A 30 -11.09 2.61 29.43
C GLU A 30 -11.97 1.44 28.99
N THR A 31 -11.74 0.89 27.80
CA THR A 31 -12.53 -0.23 27.28
C THR A 31 -11.97 -1.56 27.80
N PRO A 32 -12.78 -2.46 28.37
CA PRO A 32 -12.31 -3.75 28.87
C PRO A 32 -11.99 -4.75 27.74
N ASP A 33 -11.25 -5.81 28.07
CA ASP A 33 -11.06 -6.94 27.19
C ASP A 33 -12.34 -7.79 27.04
N PRO A 34 -12.58 -8.41 25.87
CA PRO A 34 -11.74 -8.38 24.66
C PRO A 34 -12.10 -7.24 23.68
N ASP A 35 -13.03 -6.35 24.03
CA ASP A 35 -13.53 -5.29 23.15
C ASP A 35 -12.42 -4.32 22.67
N ARG A 36 -11.53 -3.90 23.58
CA ARG A 36 -10.39 -3.03 23.21
C ARG A 36 -9.46 -3.67 22.18
N GLY A 37 -9.26 -4.98 22.28
CA GLY A 37 -8.44 -5.75 21.36
C GLY A 37 -9.06 -5.92 19.99
N TRP A 38 -10.36 -6.20 19.93
CA TRP A 38 -11.10 -6.24 18.66
C TRP A 38 -11.16 -4.89 17.97
N ALA A 39 -11.40 -3.81 18.72
CA ALA A 39 -11.38 -2.45 18.19
C ALA A 39 -9.99 -2.09 17.64
N LEU A 40 -8.93 -2.45 18.36
CA LEU A 40 -7.55 -2.26 17.91
C LEU A 40 -7.28 -3.01 16.60
N ALA A 41 -7.68 -4.28 16.50
CA ALA A 41 -7.58 -5.06 15.27
C ALA A 41 -8.36 -4.43 14.11
N ALA A 42 -9.56 -3.91 14.37
CA ALA A 42 -10.38 -3.24 13.37
C ALA A 42 -9.71 -1.95 12.84
N LEU A 43 -9.05 -1.17 13.72
CA LEU A 43 -8.31 0.03 13.34
C LEU A 43 -7.05 -0.26 12.50
N THR A 44 -6.53 -1.47 12.56
CA THR A 44 -5.32 -1.90 11.83
C THR A 44 -5.61 -2.85 10.66
N ASP A 45 -6.86 -2.92 10.20
CA ASP A 45 -7.30 -3.84 9.13
C ASP A 45 -6.99 -5.33 9.41
N GLY A 46 -6.96 -5.72 10.70
CA GLY A 46 -6.65 -7.08 11.16
C GLY A 46 -7.83 -8.05 11.19
N LEU A 47 -9.01 -7.67 10.67
CA LEU A 47 -10.23 -8.48 10.67
C LEU A 47 -10.70 -8.78 9.25
N ASP A 48 -11.05 -10.04 8.96
CA ASP A 48 -11.64 -10.45 7.68
C ASP A 48 -12.88 -11.33 7.87
N PHE A 49 -14.06 -10.74 7.63
CA PHE A 49 -15.33 -11.46 7.61
C PHE A 49 -15.70 -11.86 6.18
N LYS A 50 -15.64 -13.15 5.87
CA LYS A 50 -15.81 -13.67 4.50
C LYS A 50 -17.21 -13.41 3.91
N ALA A 51 -18.25 -13.38 4.77
CA ALA A 51 -19.63 -13.21 4.34
C ALA A 51 -20.04 -11.74 4.12
N VAL A 52 -19.40 -10.80 4.83
CA VAL A 52 -19.74 -9.37 4.77
C VAL A 52 -18.76 -8.65 3.86
N LYS A 53 -19.16 -8.45 2.60
CA LYS A 53 -18.40 -7.69 1.60
C LYS A 53 -19.22 -6.50 1.11
N SER A 54 -18.57 -5.53 0.46
CA SER A 54 -19.26 -4.35 -0.09
C SER A 54 -20.37 -4.70 -1.09
N SER A 55 -20.27 -5.84 -1.77
CA SER A 55 -21.33 -6.38 -2.63
C SER A 55 -22.55 -6.86 -1.82
N THR A 56 -22.32 -7.50 -0.68
CA THR A 56 -23.39 -7.96 0.23
C THR A 56 -24.19 -6.77 0.75
N ILE A 57 -23.50 -5.73 1.25
CA ILE A 57 -24.13 -4.48 1.73
C ILE A 57 -24.93 -3.83 0.61
N ARG A 58 -24.34 -3.72 -0.59
CA ARG A 58 -25.03 -3.14 -1.76
C ARG A 58 -26.31 -3.89 -2.11
N ASN A 59 -26.30 -5.22 -2.08
CA ASN A 59 -27.47 -6.02 -2.40
C ASN A 59 -28.56 -5.84 -1.33
N LEU A 60 -28.19 -5.87 -0.04
CA LEU A 60 -29.11 -5.61 1.07
C LEU A 60 -29.80 -4.24 0.96
N LEU A 61 -29.06 -3.20 0.60
CA LEU A 61 -29.61 -1.85 0.44
C LEU A 61 -30.50 -1.73 -0.79
N LYS A 62 -30.16 -2.38 -1.91
CA LYS A 62 -31.01 -2.38 -3.12
C LYS A 62 -32.36 -3.08 -2.92
N GLU A 63 -32.47 -3.99 -1.96
CA GLU A 63 -33.74 -4.63 -1.58
C GLU A 63 -34.60 -3.72 -0.68
N ARG A 64 -33.98 -2.73 -0.02
CA ARG A 64 -34.62 -1.91 1.02
C ARG A 64 -34.84 -0.45 0.59
N VAL A 65 -34.05 0.02 -0.36
CA VAL A 65 -33.99 1.39 -0.84
C VAL A 65 -33.99 1.36 -2.37
N ASP A 66 -34.61 2.37 -2.98
CA ASP A 66 -34.62 2.53 -4.42
C ASP A 66 -33.18 2.43 -5.01
N PRO A 67 -32.94 1.56 -6.01
CA PRO A 67 -31.60 1.33 -6.55
C PRO A 67 -30.96 2.57 -7.19
N VAL A 68 -31.76 3.52 -7.70
CA VAL A 68 -31.27 4.78 -8.28
C VAL A 68 -30.82 5.71 -7.16
N LEU A 69 -31.64 5.88 -6.12
CA LEU A 69 -31.30 6.67 -4.93
C LEU A 69 -30.04 6.15 -4.25
N TRP A 70 -29.93 4.83 -4.07
CA TRP A 70 -28.70 4.20 -3.55
C TRP A 70 -27.48 4.57 -4.38
N SER A 71 -27.58 4.45 -5.71
CA SER A 71 -26.45 4.69 -6.61
C SER A 71 -26.00 6.14 -6.58
N LEU A 72 -26.94 7.09 -6.62
CA LEU A 72 -26.66 8.52 -6.52
C LEU A 72 -26.04 8.88 -5.16
N SER A 73 -26.57 8.33 -4.07
CA SER A 73 -26.08 8.57 -2.72
C SER A 73 -24.68 8.01 -2.53
N ARG A 74 -24.41 6.79 -2.99
CA ARG A 74 -23.07 6.16 -2.92
C ARG A 74 -22.05 6.96 -3.72
N ASP A 75 -22.40 7.40 -4.93
CA ASP A 75 -21.53 8.26 -5.73
C ASP A 75 -21.30 9.63 -5.07
N PHE A 76 -22.24 10.12 -4.26
CA PHE A 76 -22.09 11.38 -3.55
C PHE A 76 -21.23 11.27 -2.29
N VAL A 77 -21.52 10.30 -1.44
CA VAL A 77 -20.83 10.05 -0.16
C VAL A 77 -19.43 9.51 -0.41
N GLY A 78 -19.25 8.63 -1.40
CA GLY A 78 -17.96 8.05 -1.77
C GLY A 78 -17.49 6.91 -0.84
N ASP A 79 -18.40 6.39 0.00
CA ASP A 79 -18.16 5.27 0.91
C ASP A 79 -19.41 4.40 1.07
N THR A 80 -19.26 3.09 0.89
CA THR A 80 -20.40 2.15 0.92
C THR A 80 -20.94 1.93 2.33
N ALA A 81 -20.09 1.88 3.35
CA ALA A 81 -20.51 1.67 4.74
C ALA A 81 -21.26 2.90 5.26
N GLU A 82 -20.73 4.09 4.99
CA GLU A 82 -21.37 5.37 5.35
C GLU A 82 -22.72 5.55 4.64
N THR A 83 -22.76 5.30 3.32
CA THR A 83 -24.02 5.40 2.56
C THR A 83 -25.07 4.43 3.11
N ALA A 84 -24.67 3.19 3.43
CA ALA A 84 -25.57 2.19 3.97
C ALA A 84 -26.07 2.58 5.37
N ALA A 85 -25.20 3.09 6.24
CA ALA A 85 -25.57 3.52 7.59
C ALA A 85 -26.53 4.72 7.60
N LEU A 86 -26.40 5.63 6.64
CA LEU A 86 -27.27 6.80 6.49
C LEU A 86 -28.61 6.49 5.82
N LEU A 87 -28.63 5.56 4.86
CA LEU A 87 -29.85 5.19 4.13
C LEU A 87 -30.61 4.00 4.75
N TRP A 88 -30.06 3.37 5.79
CA TRP A 88 -30.70 2.22 6.42
C TRP A 88 -32.07 2.63 6.96
N PRO A 89 -33.18 1.99 6.52
CA PRO A 89 -34.50 2.32 7.01
C PRO A 89 -34.60 2.08 8.51
N GLU A 90 -35.28 2.97 9.24
CA GLU A 90 -35.51 2.75 10.66
C GLU A 90 -36.45 1.55 10.88
N PRO A 91 -36.16 0.67 11.85
CA PRO A 91 -36.99 -0.50 12.13
C PRO A 91 -38.42 -0.11 12.52
N LEU A 92 -39.41 -0.80 11.95
CA LEU A 92 -40.82 -0.68 12.32
C LEU A 92 -41.03 -1.24 13.73
N GLY A 93 -40.93 -0.40 14.76
CA GLY A 93 -41.03 -0.78 16.17
C GLY A 93 -39.98 -0.15 17.09
N GLY A 94 -39.02 0.58 16.54
CA GLY A 94 -37.92 1.19 17.31
C GLY A 94 -36.86 0.17 17.74
N VAL A 95 -35.76 0.67 18.31
CA VAL A 95 -34.63 -0.14 18.78
C VAL A 95 -35.00 -0.77 20.12
N GLY A 96 -35.59 -1.97 20.11
CA GLY A 96 -36.04 -2.66 21.33
C GLY A 96 -34.97 -3.49 22.05
N THR A 97 -33.81 -3.70 21.42
CA THR A 97 -32.69 -4.50 21.96
C THR A 97 -31.45 -3.59 22.08
N PRO A 98 -30.67 -3.66 23.18
CA PRO A 98 -29.48 -2.83 23.32
C PRO A 98 -28.48 -3.09 22.18
N PRO A 99 -27.69 -2.08 21.78
CA PRO A 99 -26.59 -2.25 20.84
C PRO A 99 -25.62 -3.35 21.29
N PRO A 100 -25.08 -4.16 20.36
CA PRO A 100 -24.09 -5.17 20.71
C PRO A 100 -22.79 -4.57 21.23
N THR A 101 -22.03 -5.32 22.03
CA THR A 101 -20.61 -5.03 22.30
C THR A 101 -19.76 -5.24 21.03
N VAL A 102 -18.49 -4.83 21.04
CA VAL A 102 -17.62 -5.09 19.88
C VAL A 102 -17.40 -6.60 19.71
N SER A 103 -17.19 -7.32 20.81
CA SER A 103 -17.01 -8.78 20.81
C SER A 103 -18.26 -9.50 20.31
N GLU A 104 -19.45 -9.15 20.78
CA GLU A 104 -20.71 -9.73 20.30
C GLU A 104 -20.90 -9.51 18.79
N ALA A 105 -20.51 -8.34 18.29
CA ALA A 105 -20.54 -8.06 16.86
C ALA A 105 -19.55 -8.92 16.08
N VAL A 106 -18.32 -9.07 16.57
CA VAL A 106 -17.29 -9.94 15.96
C VAL A 106 -17.75 -11.39 15.92
N ASP A 107 -18.27 -11.92 17.03
CA ASP A 107 -18.77 -13.29 17.12
C ASP A 107 -19.91 -13.53 16.13
N ALA A 108 -20.89 -12.62 16.11
CA ALA A 108 -22.02 -12.70 15.19
C ALA A 108 -21.55 -12.68 13.72
N LEU A 109 -20.64 -11.77 13.37
CA LEU A 109 -20.10 -11.66 12.01
C LEU A 109 -19.23 -12.87 11.62
N GLY A 110 -18.47 -13.43 12.57
CA GLY A 110 -17.54 -14.54 12.36
C GLY A 110 -18.25 -15.84 11.96
N VAL A 111 -19.45 -16.08 12.49
CA VAL A 111 -20.25 -17.28 12.17
C VAL A 111 -21.17 -17.11 10.95
N MET A 112 -21.28 -15.90 10.40
CA MET A 112 -22.14 -15.65 9.23
C MET A 112 -21.62 -16.37 7.98
N THR A 113 -22.56 -16.95 7.24
CA THR A 113 -22.34 -17.55 5.92
C THR A 113 -22.91 -16.64 4.84
N ARG A 114 -22.61 -16.95 3.56
CA ARG A 114 -23.24 -16.23 2.43
C ARG A 114 -24.76 -16.29 2.43
N THR A 115 -25.35 -17.30 3.06
CA THR A 115 -26.81 -17.44 3.18
C THR A 115 -27.34 -16.67 4.38
N SER A 116 -26.77 -16.90 5.57
CA SER A 116 -27.27 -16.29 6.81
C SER A 116 -26.99 -14.79 6.90
N VAL A 117 -25.96 -14.26 6.21
CA VAL A 117 -25.65 -12.83 6.22
C VAL A 117 -26.80 -11.97 5.70
N MET A 118 -27.65 -12.50 4.80
CA MET A 118 -28.78 -11.75 4.25
C MET A 118 -29.90 -11.53 5.27
N THR A 119 -29.93 -12.28 6.37
CA THR A 119 -30.93 -12.18 7.43
C THR A 119 -30.35 -11.67 8.74
N GLU A 120 -29.17 -12.16 9.15
CA GLU A 120 -28.56 -11.83 10.44
C GLU A 120 -27.89 -10.46 10.46
N LEU A 121 -27.26 -10.03 9.36
CA LEU A 121 -26.65 -8.68 9.32
C LEU A 121 -27.72 -7.58 9.43
N PRO A 122 -28.87 -7.63 8.72
CA PRO A 122 -29.96 -6.70 8.96
C PRO A 122 -30.42 -6.63 10.41
N ARG A 123 -30.61 -7.77 11.09
CA ARG A 123 -31.00 -7.81 12.51
C ARG A 123 -29.99 -7.10 13.41
N LEU A 124 -28.70 -7.23 13.09
CA LEU A 124 -27.64 -6.55 13.83
C LEU A 124 -27.64 -5.04 13.57
N LEU A 125 -27.88 -4.61 12.33
CA LEU A 125 -27.98 -3.20 11.94
C LEU A 125 -29.22 -2.50 12.52
N ASP A 126 -30.33 -3.23 12.64
CA ASP A 126 -31.58 -2.74 13.23
C ASP A 126 -31.45 -2.43 14.75
N ARG A 127 -30.41 -2.97 15.41
CA ARG A 127 -30.08 -2.69 16.83
C ARG A 127 -29.24 -1.43 17.02
N LEU A 128 -28.79 -0.81 15.94
CA LEU A 128 -27.80 0.28 15.96
C LEU A 128 -28.42 1.54 15.37
N ASP A 129 -27.95 2.69 15.84
CA ASP A 129 -28.18 3.99 15.22
C ASP A 129 -27.25 4.18 13.99
N SER A 130 -27.28 5.35 13.35
CA SER A 130 -26.47 5.58 12.16
C SER A 130 -24.96 5.47 12.44
N ALA A 131 -24.48 6.00 13.57
CA ALA A 131 -23.06 5.92 13.94
C ALA A 131 -22.63 4.48 14.24
N GLY A 132 -23.44 3.73 14.98
CA GLY A 132 -23.23 2.31 15.27
C GLY A 132 -23.26 1.44 14.02
N ARG A 133 -24.21 1.66 13.10
CA ARG A 133 -24.28 0.97 11.80
C ARG A 133 -23.01 1.23 10.99
N TYR A 134 -22.54 2.47 10.95
CA TYR A 134 -21.28 2.82 10.28
C TYR A 134 -20.09 2.06 10.88
N ALA A 135 -19.95 2.10 12.21
CA ALA A 135 -18.88 1.42 12.93
C ALA A 135 -18.88 -0.09 12.69
N LEU A 136 -20.05 -0.73 12.76
CA LEU A 136 -20.20 -2.16 12.50
C LEU A 136 -19.80 -2.52 11.07
N LEU A 137 -20.29 -1.76 10.09
CA LEU A 137 -20.00 -2.02 8.67
C LEU A 137 -18.51 -1.79 8.36
N LYS A 138 -17.89 -0.78 8.98
CA LYS A 138 -16.44 -0.53 8.86
C LYS A 138 -15.59 -1.61 9.52
N LEU A 139 -15.97 -2.06 10.71
CA LEU A 139 -15.37 -3.23 11.35
C LEU A 139 -15.47 -4.47 10.47
N ALA A 140 -16.64 -4.71 9.85
CA ALA A 140 -16.87 -5.90 9.05
C ALA A 140 -16.17 -5.89 7.67
N THR A 141 -16.02 -4.70 7.07
CA THR A 141 -15.50 -4.56 5.70
C THR A 141 -14.07 -4.01 5.60
N GLY A 142 -13.51 -3.55 6.71
CA GLY A 142 -12.21 -2.88 6.76
C GLY A 142 -12.22 -1.50 6.11
N GLY A 143 -11.04 -0.93 5.89
CA GLY A 143 -10.91 0.37 5.23
C GLY A 143 -11.56 1.49 6.05
N MET A 144 -11.17 1.57 7.32
CA MET A 144 -11.72 2.50 8.32
C MET A 144 -11.73 3.96 7.83
N ARG A 145 -10.71 4.38 7.07
CA ARG A 145 -10.57 5.75 6.52
C ARG A 145 -10.60 6.87 7.57
N VAL A 146 -10.44 6.54 8.84
CA VAL A 146 -10.36 7.48 9.96
C VAL A 146 -8.97 8.12 10.12
N GLY A 147 -8.07 7.89 9.16
CA GLY A 147 -6.71 8.44 9.16
C GLY A 147 -5.85 7.93 10.32
N VAL A 148 -6.02 6.66 10.64
CA VAL A 148 -5.18 5.87 11.55
C VAL A 148 -4.48 4.82 10.71
N SER A 149 -3.15 4.77 10.77
CA SER A 149 -2.35 3.68 10.19
C SER A 149 -2.04 2.65 11.26
N SER A 150 -1.74 1.40 10.88
CA SER A 150 -1.27 0.36 11.81
C SER A 150 -0.17 0.87 12.77
N ARG A 151 0.86 1.55 12.23
CA ARG A 151 1.90 2.17 13.07
C ARG A 151 1.38 3.22 14.05
N LEU A 152 0.35 3.98 13.70
CA LEU A 152 -0.22 5.00 14.60
C LEU A 152 -0.95 4.32 15.76
N ALA A 153 -1.67 3.23 15.48
CA ALA A 153 -2.30 2.41 16.51
C ALA A 153 -1.27 1.75 17.43
N LYS A 154 -0.16 1.21 16.91
CA LYS A 154 0.95 0.69 17.72
C LYS A 154 1.60 1.76 18.61
N VAL A 155 1.81 2.97 18.09
CA VAL A 155 2.29 4.11 18.89
C VAL A 155 1.27 4.50 19.97
N ALA A 156 -0.03 4.48 19.66
CA ALA A 156 -1.07 4.78 20.65
C ALA A 156 -1.11 3.73 21.76
N PHE A 157 -0.98 2.44 21.42
CA PHE A 157 -0.84 1.35 22.39
C PHE A 157 0.39 1.58 23.29
N ALA A 158 1.55 1.81 22.69
CA ALA A 158 2.80 2.10 23.41
C ALA A 158 2.65 3.27 24.39
N GLN A 159 1.99 4.35 23.97
CA GLN A 159 1.72 5.52 24.82
C GLN A 159 0.66 5.26 25.90
N ALA A 160 -0.34 4.43 25.62
CA ALA A 160 -1.39 4.10 26.57
C ALA A 160 -0.84 3.36 27.80
N PHE A 161 0.20 2.56 27.60
CA PHE A 161 0.71 1.62 28.59
C PHE A 161 2.19 1.79 28.92
N ASP A 162 2.82 2.88 28.44
CA ASP A 162 4.22 3.25 28.71
C ASP A 162 5.23 2.15 28.36
N VAL A 163 5.03 1.48 27.22
CA VAL A 163 5.95 0.45 26.69
C VAL A 163 6.67 0.94 25.43
N PRO A 164 7.87 0.43 25.10
CA PRO A 164 8.57 0.80 23.87
C PRO A 164 7.78 0.40 22.61
N VAL A 165 7.61 1.34 21.69
CA VAL A 165 6.87 1.07 20.42
C VAL A 165 7.56 0.04 19.54
N ASP A 166 8.90 -0.04 19.61
CA ASP A 166 9.66 -1.00 18.81
C ASP A 166 9.39 -2.44 19.29
N ASP A 167 9.22 -2.64 20.60
CA ASP A 167 8.81 -3.92 21.20
C ASP A 167 7.37 -4.28 20.82
N VAL A 168 6.45 -3.30 20.88
CA VAL A 168 5.08 -3.48 20.37
C VAL A 168 5.11 -3.89 18.91
N GLU A 169 5.93 -3.24 18.07
CA GLU A 169 6.07 -3.59 16.65
C GLU A 169 6.61 -5.01 16.47
N GLU A 170 7.55 -5.47 17.30
CA GLU A 170 8.14 -6.81 17.26
C GLU A 170 7.14 -7.90 17.69
N TYR A 171 6.46 -7.74 18.83
CA TYR A 171 5.49 -8.74 19.32
C TYR A 171 4.21 -8.79 18.50
N TRP A 172 3.78 -7.67 17.90
CA TRP A 172 2.50 -7.60 17.19
C TRP A 172 2.33 -8.67 16.12
N HIS A 173 3.40 -9.00 15.38
CA HIS A 173 3.34 -9.96 14.29
C HIS A 173 3.21 -11.42 14.78
N ALA A 174 3.43 -11.67 16.07
CA ALA A 174 3.27 -12.98 16.69
C ALA A 174 1.85 -13.25 17.20
N LEU A 175 1.06 -12.20 17.30
CA LEU A 175 -0.19 -12.22 18.04
C LEU A 175 -1.37 -12.10 17.09
N GLU A 176 -2.44 -12.82 17.40
CA GLU A 176 -3.70 -12.76 16.68
C GLU A 176 -4.69 -11.89 17.45
N PRO A 177 -5.59 -11.17 16.76
CA PRO A 177 -6.73 -10.52 17.40
C PRO A 177 -7.50 -11.48 18.32
N PRO A 178 -7.90 -11.06 19.54
CA PRO A 178 -7.90 -9.68 20.06
C PRO A 178 -6.60 -9.23 20.74
N TYR A 179 -5.45 -9.87 20.47
CA TYR A 179 -4.14 -9.53 21.02
C TYR A 179 -4.06 -9.60 22.55
N ALA A 180 -4.68 -10.61 23.15
CA ALA A 180 -4.77 -10.76 24.61
C ALA A 180 -3.39 -10.69 25.29
N ASP A 181 -2.38 -11.40 24.76
CA ASP A 181 -1.03 -11.40 25.32
C ASP A 181 -0.35 -10.02 25.24
N LEU A 182 -0.68 -9.22 24.22
CA LEU A 182 -0.17 -7.85 24.10
C LEU A 182 -0.69 -6.99 25.24
N PHE A 183 -1.98 -7.09 25.56
CA PHE A 183 -2.59 -6.35 26.67
C PHE A 183 -2.15 -6.89 28.03
N ALA A 184 -1.97 -8.21 28.18
CA ALA A 184 -1.42 -8.78 29.40
C ALA A 184 -0.01 -8.22 29.69
N TRP A 185 0.85 -8.13 28.68
CA TRP A 185 2.18 -7.52 28.81
C TRP A 185 2.11 -6.01 29.06
N GLY A 186 1.46 -5.27 28.15
CA GLY A 186 1.47 -3.80 28.19
C GLY A 186 0.64 -3.24 29.34
N ALA A 187 -0.62 -3.66 29.46
CA ALA A 187 -1.56 -3.07 30.42
C ALA A 187 -1.46 -3.68 31.83
N ASP A 188 -1.19 -4.99 31.91
CA ASP A 188 -1.25 -5.74 33.18
C ASP A 188 0.12 -6.10 33.76
N GLY A 189 1.21 -5.80 33.04
CA GLY A 189 2.59 -6.01 33.49
C GLY A 189 3.06 -7.47 33.50
N ALA A 190 2.45 -8.33 32.70
CA ALA A 190 2.93 -9.69 32.48
C ALA A 190 4.28 -9.69 31.73
N ASP A 191 4.93 -10.85 31.68
CA ASP A 191 6.14 -11.01 30.86
C ASP A 191 5.83 -10.75 29.37
N PRO A 192 6.80 -10.24 28.59
CA PRO A 192 6.62 -10.05 27.15
C PRO A 192 6.25 -11.35 26.44
N PRO A 193 5.47 -11.29 25.34
CA PRO A 193 5.13 -12.46 24.55
C PRO A 193 6.37 -13.24 24.08
N ASP A 194 6.37 -14.56 24.27
CA ASP A 194 7.44 -15.43 23.77
C ASP A 194 7.39 -15.52 22.24
N THR A 195 8.47 -15.10 21.61
CA THR A 195 8.62 -15.02 20.15
C THR A 195 9.83 -15.78 19.63
N GLU A 196 10.58 -16.47 20.49
CA GLU A 196 11.91 -17.00 20.17
C GLU A 196 11.88 -18.04 19.03
N ASN A 197 10.80 -18.82 18.95
CA ASN A 197 10.64 -19.90 17.98
C ASN A 197 9.58 -19.64 16.90
N LEU A 198 9.17 -18.38 16.74
CA LEU A 198 8.18 -18.00 15.73
C LEU A 198 8.86 -17.33 14.53
N PRO A 199 8.53 -17.70 13.28
CA PRO A 199 9.09 -17.08 12.10
C PRO A 199 8.42 -15.73 11.85
N LEU A 200 8.75 -14.71 12.65
CA LEU A 200 8.07 -13.42 12.67
C LEU A 200 8.74 -12.35 11.83
N PHE A 201 7.92 -11.44 11.33
CA PHE A 201 8.39 -10.23 10.67
C PHE A 201 9.14 -9.30 11.64
N ARG A 202 10.29 -8.78 11.18
CA ARG A 202 11.05 -7.71 11.83
C ARG A 202 10.86 -6.40 11.08
N PRO A 203 10.49 -5.29 11.75
CA PRO A 203 10.28 -4.00 11.10
C PRO A 203 11.45 -3.55 10.21
N PHE A 204 11.12 -3.10 8.98
CA PHE A 204 12.14 -2.67 8.04
C PHE A 204 12.82 -1.35 8.42
N MET A 205 14.13 -1.27 8.18
CA MET A 205 14.85 0.00 8.05
C MET A 205 14.48 0.68 6.72
N LEU A 206 14.15 1.96 6.73
CA LEU A 206 13.65 2.72 5.58
C LEU A 206 14.62 3.85 5.19
N ALA A 207 14.78 4.06 3.88
CA ALA A 207 15.63 5.11 3.34
C ALA A 207 14.92 6.48 3.17
N HIS A 208 15.69 7.55 3.35
CA HIS A 208 15.30 8.92 2.98
C HIS A 208 15.57 9.20 1.49
N PRO A 209 14.78 10.04 0.80
CA PRO A 209 15.22 10.63 -0.47
C PRO A 209 16.57 11.35 -0.28
N LEU A 210 17.48 11.23 -1.26
CA LEU A 210 18.77 11.93 -1.20
C LEU A 210 18.63 13.44 -1.42
N GLU A 211 17.76 13.85 -2.35
CA GLU A 211 17.57 15.25 -2.75
C GLU A 211 18.91 15.88 -3.18
N GLU A 212 19.25 17.06 -2.67
CA GLU A 212 20.50 17.78 -2.98
C GLU A 212 21.70 17.30 -2.12
N THR A 213 21.51 16.29 -1.27
CA THR A 213 22.57 15.79 -0.39
C THR A 213 23.66 15.09 -1.20
N VAL A 214 24.91 15.45 -0.95
CA VAL A 214 26.10 14.75 -1.46
C VAL A 214 26.66 13.86 -0.35
N VAL A 215 27.05 12.63 -0.69
CA VAL A 215 27.66 11.67 0.25
C VAL A 215 29.08 11.31 -0.16
N ASP A 216 29.90 10.92 0.82
CA ASP A 216 31.23 10.36 0.59
C ASP A 216 31.14 8.83 0.40
N LEU A 217 31.71 8.30 -0.69
CA LEU A 217 31.73 6.85 -0.98
C LEU A 217 32.71 6.07 -0.06
N ALA A 218 33.57 6.76 0.68
CA ALA A 218 34.32 6.17 1.78
C ALA A 218 33.37 5.74 2.92
N ASP A 219 32.35 6.55 3.21
CA ASP A 219 31.39 6.32 4.29
C ASP A 219 30.14 5.54 3.82
N TYR A 220 29.79 5.63 2.54
CA TYR A 220 28.61 5.01 1.96
C TYR A 220 28.95 3.95 0.92
N ALA A 221 28.20 2.85 0.93
CA ALA A 221 28.18 1.91 -0.17
C ALA A 221 26.96 2.17 -1.06
N ALA A 222 27.12 1.98 -2.37
CA ALA A 222 26.05 2.10 -3.35
C ALA A 222 25.61 0.72 -3.83
N GLU A 223 24.32 0.47 -3.86
CA GLU A 223 23.69 -0.68 -4.52
C GLU A 223 22.63 -0.17 -5.48
N TRP A 224 22.29 -0.95 -6.51
CA TRP A 224 21.13 -0.64 -7.34
C TRP A 224 19.85 -0.65 -6.51
N LYS A 225 19.00 0.35 -6.75
CA LYS A 225 17.62 0.33 -6.27
C LYS A 225 16.80 -0.50 -7.25
N TRP A 226 16.62 -1.76 -6.92
CA TRP A 226 15.82 -2.69 -7.71
C TRP A 226 14.33 -2.31 -7.72
N ASP A 227 13.68 -2.59 -8.85
CA ASP A 227 12.25 -2.39 -9.09
C ASP A 227 11.49 -3.72 -8.88
N GLY A 228 11.32 -4.09 -7.62
CA GLY A 228 10.67 -5.32 -7.20
C GLY A 228 9.70 -5.13 -6.05
N ILE A 229 9.51 -6.19 -5.26
CA ILE A 229 8.84 -6.10 -3.97
C ILE A 229 9.87 -6.37 -2.89
N ARG A 230 10.13 -5.39 -2.03
CA ARG A 230 10.89 -5.64 -0.81
C ARG A 230 10.21 -6.70 0.05
N VAL A 231 10.97 -7.71 0.41
CA VAL A 231 10.52 -8.85 1.22
C VAL A 231 11.50 -9.14 2.34
N GLN A 232 10.97 -9.74 3.40
CA GLN A 232 11.78 -10.35 4.44
C GLN A 232 11.52 -11.85 4.44
N LEU A 233 12.58 -12.64 4.36
CA LEU A 233 12.50 -14.08 4.47
C LEU A 233 12.96 -14.49 5.87
N VAL A 234 12.09 -15.16 6.61
CA VAL A 234 12.32 -15.54 8.00
C VAL A 234 12.25 -17.05 8.09
N HIS A 235 13.33 -17.70 8.52
CA HIS A 235 13.36 -19.13 8.82
C HIS A 235 13.68 -19.34 10.30
N VAL A 236 12.76 -19.95 11.05
CA VAL A 236 12.91 -20.26 12.48
C VAL A 236 12.18 -21.58 12.75
N ALA A 237 12.75 -22.43 13.61
CA ALA A 237 12.13 -23.70 14.04
C ALA A 237 11.64 -24.62 12.89
N GLY A 238 12.30 -24.59 11.73
CA GLY A 238 11.94 -25.41 10.57
C GLY A 238 10.80 -24.87 9.71
N GLU A 239 10.30 -23.67 10.00
CA GLU A 239 9.29 -22.98 9.19
C GLU A 239 9.89 -21.73 8.53
N THR A 240 9.67 -21.57 7.22
CA THR A 240 10.02 -20.35 6.49
C THR A 240 8.77 -19.55 6.15
N ARG A 241 8.81 -18.25 6.42
CA ARG A 241 7.79 -17.29 5.98
C ARG A 241 8.40 -16.18 5.15
N LEU A 242 7.63 -15.73 4.16
CA LEU A 242 7.94 -14.58 3.33
C LEU A 242 7.00 -13.43 3.67
N TYR A 243 7.55 -12.32 4.14
CA TYR A 243 6.80 -11.14 4.52
C TYR A 243 6.94 -10.01 3.51
N SER A 244 5.82 -9.35 3.21
CA SER A 244 5.80 -8.14 2.39
C SER A 244 6.35 -6.93 3.16
N ARG A 245 6.52 -5.81 2.45
CA ARG A 245 6.87 -4.51 3.05
C ARG A 245 5.97 -4.09 4.23
N SER A 246 4.69 -4.43 4.19
CA SER A 246 3.70 -4.10 5.24
C SER A 246 3.72 -5.09 6.41
N GLY A 247 4.50 -6.17 6.32
CA GLY A 247 4.51 -7.26 7.30
C GLY A 247 3.42 -8.30 7.06
N ASP A 248 2.78 -8.31 5.88
CA ASP A 248 1.81 -9.34 5.51
C ASP A 248 2.54 -10.61 5.09
N ASP A 249 2.06 -11.77 5.56
CA ASP A 249 2.55 -13.06 5.09
C ASP A 249 2.08 -13.33 3.65
N ILE A 250 3.05 -13.40 2.74
CA ILE A 250 2.85 -13.65 1.30
C ILE A 250 3.39 -15.02 0.86
N SER A 251 3.67 -15.91 1.81
CA SER A 251 4.23 -17.26 1.56
C SER A 251 3.36 -18.07 0.59
N ALA A 252 2.03 -17.98 0.71
CA ALA A 252 1.10 -18.67 -0.19
C ALA A 252 1.16 -18.16 -1.66
N THR A 253 1.58 -16.91 -1.87
CA THR A 253 1.75 -16.32 -3.22
C THR A 253 3.10 -16.69 -3.83
N PHE A 254 4.09 -17.01 -3.01
CA PHE A 254 5.45 -17.40 -3.42
C PHE A 254 5.89 -18.70 -2.76
N PRO A 255 5.17 -19.81 -3.01
CA PRO A 255 5.44 -21.09 -2.34
C PRO A 255 6.84 -21.64 -2.61
N GLU A 256 7.48 -21.26 -3.72
CA GLU A 256 8.86 -21.62 -4.00
C GLU A 256 9.86 -21.08 -2.95
N MET A 257 9.52 -20.03 -2.20
CA MET A 257 10.40 -19.46 -1.17
C MET A 257 10.29 -20.14 0.19
N VAL A 258 9.24 -20.94 0.42
CA VAL A 258 8.93 -21.52 1.75
C VAL A 258 9.90 -22.64 2.14
N ASP A 259 10.50 -23.32 1.17
CA ASP A 259 11.48 -24.38 1.41
C ASP A 259 12.90 -23.96 0.99
N ALA A 260 13.12 -22.66 0.80
CA ALA A 260 14.36 -22.15 0.20
C ALA A 260 15.51 -21.96 1.21
N LEU A 261 15.22 -22.01 2.51
CA LEU A 261 16.21 -21.90 3.59
C LEU A 261 16.23 -23.19 4.43
N ASP A 262 17.43 -23.64 4.77
CA ASP A 262 17.70 -24.82 5.61
C ASP A 262 18.38 -24.45 6.95
N LEU A 263 18.49 -23.16 7.25
CA LEU A 263 19.18 -22.63 8.42
C LEU A 263 18.43 -21.42 9.01
N PRO A 264 18.48 -21.21 10.34
CA PRO A 264 17.84 -20.06 10.98
C PRO A 264 18.39 -18.74 10.46
N ALA A 265 17.54 -17.93 9.83
CA ALA A 265 17.94 -16.64 9.28
C ALA A 265 16.76 -15.68 9.14
N VAL A 266 17.06 -14.38 9.23
CA VAL A 266 16.17 -13.30 8.82
C VAL A 266 16.90 -12.49 7.74
N LEU A 267 16.41 -12.57 6.51
CA LEU A 267 17.04 -11.98 5.32
C LEU A 267 16.19 -10.84 4.76
N ASP A 268 16.83 -9.76 4.34
CA ASP A 268 16.18 -8.60 3.72
C ASP A 268 16.65 -8.47 2.26
N GLY A 269 15.68 -8.39 1.35
CA GLY A 269 15.95 -8.47 -0.08
C GLY A 269 14.81 -7.92 -0.93
N GLU A 270 15.06 -7.89 -2.23
CA GLU A 270 14.06 -7.54 -3.23
C GLU A 270 13.62 -8.81 -3.97
N LEU A 271 12.32 -9.12 -3.89
CA LEU A 271 11.71 -10.16 -4.69
C LEU A 271 11.55 -9.68 -6.13
N LEU A 272 12.09 -10.46 -7.06
CA LEU A 272 12.16 -10.20 -8.49
C LEU A 272 11.70 -11.46 -9.25
N VAL A 273 11.45 -11.32 -10.55
CA VAL A 273 11.17 -12.47 -11.44
C VAL A 273 12.40 -12.69 -12.31
N ARG A 274 12.88 -13.93 -12.48
CA ARG A 274 13.97 -14.20 -13.41
C ARG A 274 13.49 -14.04 -14.85
N GLY A 275 14.26 -13.34 -15.67
CA GLY A 275 13.97 -13.14 -17.09
C GLY A 275 15.17 -13.52 -17.96
N VAL A 276 14.89 -14.03 -19.16
CA VAL A 276 15.90 -14.31 -20.21
C VAL A 276 16.34 -13.05 -20.98
N HIS A 277 15.69 -11.91 -20.73
CA HIS A 277 15.90 -10.71 -21.55
C HIS A 277 17.15 -9.91 -21.18
N GLN A 278 17.69 -10.01 -19.97
CA GLN A 278 18.63 -9.01 -19.44
C GLN A 278 19.69 -9.65 -18.55
N GLY A 279 20.92 -9.13 -18.55
CA GLY A 279 22.09 -9.65 -17.81
C GLY A 279 23.00 -10.65 -18.55
N GLY A 280 22.64 -11.06 -19.77
CA GLY A 280 23.35 -12.14 -20.48
C GLY A 280 23.17 -13.50 -19.78
N GLU A 281 24.04 -14.48 -20.08
CA GLU A 281 23.98 -15.87 -19.56
C GLU A 281 23.99 -16.00 -18.02
N GLN A 282 24.17 -14.90 -17.27
CA GLN A 282 24.25 -14.87 -15.81
C GLN A 282 22.93 -14.55 -15.08
N GLY A 283 21.80 -14.39 -15.79
CA GLY A 283 20.46 -14.33 -15.20
C GLY A 283 20.06 -12.95 -14.65
N GLY A 284 19.30 -12.18 -15.43
CA GLY A 284 18.75 -10.90 -14.99
C GLY A 284 17.32 -10.98 -14.46
N ALA A 285 16.87 -9.83 -13.97
CA ALA A 285 15.52 -9.61 -13.51
C ALA A 285 14.60 -9.22 -14.68
N ALA A 286 13.39 -9.75 -14.71
CA ALA A 286 12.33 -9.29 -15.59
C ALA A 286 11.70 -8.00 -15.04
N SER A 287 10.94 -7.29 -15.89
CA SER A 287 10.20 -6.09 -15.47
C SER A 287 9.23 -6.37 -14.31
N PHE A 288 9.00 -5.36 -13.47
CA PHE A 288 8.03 -5.41 -12.37
C PHE A 288 6.62 -5.86 -12.80
N ASN A 289 6.25 -5.63 -14.06
CA ASN A 289 4.96 -6.07 -14.61
C ASN A 289 4.78 -7.59 -14.54
N ALA A 290 5.86 -8.37 -14.67
CA ALA A 290 5.82 -9.82 -14.50
C ALA A 290 5.48 -10.21 -13.05
N LEU A 291 6.04 -9.49 -12.08
CA LEU A 291 5.78 -9.68 -10.65
C LEU A 291 4.36 -9.25 -10.26
N GLN A 292 3.84 -8.16 -10.86
CA GLN A 292 2.45 -7.72 -10.66
C GLN A 292 1.40 -8.78 -11.01
N GLN A 293 1.67 -9.65 -11.98
CA GLN A 293 0.71 -10.70 -12.36
C GLN A 293 0.51 -11.73 -11.23
N ARG A 294 1.51 -11.88 -10.36
CA ARG A 294 1.46 -12.77 -9.18
C ARG A 294 0.89 -12.08 -7.94
N LEU A 295 1.14 -10.78 -7.78
CA LEU A 295 0.63 -10.00 -6.65
C LEU A 295 -0.90 -10.12 -6.51
N GLY A 296 -1.35 -10.37 -5.27
CA GLY A 296 -2.78 -10.49 -4.93
C GLY A 296 -3.44 -11.83 -5.31
N ARG A 297 -2.66 -12.80 -5.83
CA ARG A 297 -3.15 -14.17 -6.08
C ARG A 297 -3.05 -15.00 -4.81
N LYS A 298 -4.17 -15.63 -4.43
CA LYS A 298 -4.23 -16.57 -3.29
C LYS A 298 -3.64 -17.95 -3.62
N THR A 299 -3.65 -18.33 -4.89
CA THR A 299 -3.06 -19.58 -5.39
C THR A 299 -2.40 -19.32 -6.74
N VAL A 300 -1.21 -19.88 -6.93
CA VAL A 300 -0.41 -19.74 -8.16
C VAL A 300 -0.40 -21.08 -8.90
N SER A 301 -0.56 -21.05 -10.22
CA SER A 301 -0.57 -22.25 -11.05
C SER A 301 0.86 -22.71 -11.37
N LYS A 302 1.04 -24.02 -11.62
CA LYS A 302 2.34 -24.57 -12.06
C LYS A 302 2.92 -23.82 -13.27
N LYS A 303 2.06 -23.43 -14.21
CA LYS A 303 2.43 -22.65 -15.39
C LYS A 303 3.08 -21.30 -15.03
N MET A 304 2.49 -20.55 -14.09
CA MET A 304 3.04 -19.27 -13.65
C MET A 304 4.40 -19.44 -12.94
N LEU A 305 4.59 -20.51 -12.17
CA LEU A 305 5.87 -20.81 -11.53
C LEU A 305 6.97 -21.08 -12.55
N THR A 306 6.65 -21.76 -13.66
CA THR A 306 7.62 -22.04 -14.73
C THR A 306 7.91 -20.81 -15.61
N GLU A 307 6.88 -20.04 -15.97
CA GLU A 307 7.03 -18.90 -16.90
C GLU A 307 7.61 -17.65 -16.24
N SER A 308 7.50 -17.52 -14.91
CA SER A 308 7.95 -16.34 -14.17
C SER A 308 8.44 -16.75 -12.77
N PRO A 309 9.53 -17.51 -12.69
CA PRO A 309 10.07 -17.97 -11.41
C PRO A 309 10.57 -16.77 -10.61
N ALA A 310 10.12 -16.66 -9.36
CA ALA A 310 10.56 -15.58 -8.48
C ALA A 310 11.91 -15.94 -7.84
N PHE A 311 12.70 -14.91 -7.53
CA PHE A 311 13.91 -15.03 -6.74
C PHE A 311 14.06 -13.79 -5.86
N VAL A 312 14.85 -13.90 -4.79
CA VAL A 312 15.14 -12.79 -3.89
C VAL A 312 16.58 -12.34 -4.07
N ARG A 313 16.75 -11.09 -4.47
CA ARG A 313 18.04 -10.41 -4.47
C ARG A 313 18.33 -9.83 -3.10
N LEU A 314 19.22 -10.47 -2.37
CA LEU A 314 19.52 -10.16 -0.98
C LEU A 314 20.45 -8.96 -0.85
N TYR A 315 20.21 -8.12 0.16
CA TYR A 315 21.03 -6.93 0.41
C TYR A 315 21.25 -6.59 1.89
N ASP A 316 20.65 -7.33 2.81
CA ASP A 316 21.00 -7.31 4.23
C ASP A 316 20.67 -8.65 4.91
N VAL A 317 21.27 -8.89 6.07
CA VAL A 317 21.02 -10.04 6.94
C VAL A 317 20.84 -9.54 8.36
N LEU A 318 19.69 -9.86 8.94
CA LEU A 318 19.23 -9.32 10.22
C LEU A 318 19.53 -10.32 11.34
N MET A 319 19.33 -11.61 11.07
CA MET A 319 19.69 -12.70 11.98
C MET A 319 20.29 -13.85 11.18
N LEU A 320 21.24 -14.58 11.79
CA LEU A 320 21.87 -15.75 11.18
C LEU A 320 22.31 -16.74 12.27
N ASP A 321 21.92 -18.00 12.14
CA ASP A 321 22.25 -19.09 13.08
C ASP A 321 21.95 -18.73 14.55
N GLY A 322 20.84 -18.02 14.78
CA GLY A 322 20.40 -17.56 16.12
C GLY A 322 21.05 -16.27 16.63
N GLU A 323 22.05 -15.71 15.92
CA GLU A 323 22.67 -14.43 16.27
C GLU A 323 21.87 -13.25 15.68
N ASP A 324 21.47 -12.28 16.51
CA ASP A 324 20.92 -11.01 16.05
C ASP A 324 22.04 -10.07 15.58
N LEU A 325 22.08 -9.80 14.27
CA LEU A 325 23.09 -8.98 13.63
C LEU A 325 22.68 -7.51 13.50
N ARG A 326 21.44 -7.12 13.86
CA ARG A 326 20.92 -5.74 13.71
C ARG A 326 21.79 -4.72 14.43
N GLY A 327 22.38 -5.12 15.57
CA GLY A 327 23.30 -4.30 16.37
C GLY A 327 24.71 -4.14 15.78
N LEU A 328 25.03 -4.77 14.65
CA LEU A 328 26.32 -4.63 13.97
C LEU A 328 26.28 -3.54 12.88
N PRO A 329 27.42 -2.87 12.58
CA PRO A 329 27.57 -2.04 11.40
C PRO A 329 27.19 -2.73 10.09
N TRP A 330 26.59 -2.01 9.14
CA TRP A 330 26.17 -2.54 7.84
C TRP A 330 27.32 -3.27 7.11
N ALA A 331 28.54 -2.73 7.16
CA ALA A 331 29.70 -3.38 6.55
C ALA A 331 29.98 -4.79 7.12
N ASN A 332 29.69 -5.01 8.40
CA ASN A 332 29.85 -6.33 9.03
C ASN A 332 28.70 -7.28 8.66
N ARG A 333 27.46 -6.79 8.64
CA ARG A 333 26.30 -7.56 8.16
C ARG A 333 26.46 -7.95 6.69
N ARG A 334 26.93 -7.03 5.85
CA ARG A 334 27.25 -7.27 4.45
C ARG A 334 28.25 -8.41 4.26
N LYS A 335 29.34 -8.42 5.03
CA LYS A 335 30.33 -9.52 5.02
C LYS A 335 29.74 -10.86 5.46
N ARG A 336 28.79 -10.86 6.41
CA ARG A 336 28.06 -12.08 6.82
C ARG A 336 27.18 -12.56 5.66
N LEU A 337 26.45 -11.65 5.00
CA LEU A 337 25.61 -11.97 3.85
C LEU A 337 26.43 -12.50 2.66
N GLU A 338 27.55 -11.87 2.32
CA GLU A 338 28.45 -12.31 1.24
C GLU A 338 28.99 -13.73 1.44
N LYS A 339 29.19 -14.15 2.69
CA LYS A 339 29.58 -15.54 3.03
C LYS A 339 28.41 -16.51 3.00
N LEU A 340 27.20 -16.01 3.25
CA LEU A 340 25.98 -16.82 3.29
C LEU A 340 25.48 -17.15 1.88
N VAL A 341 25.39 -16.16 0.99
CA VAL A 341 24.73 -16.32 -0.33
C VAL A 341 25.25 -17.53 -1.13
N PRO A 342 26.57 -17.82 -1.21
CA PRO A 342 27.06 -19.00 -1.93
C PRO A 342 26.61 -20.36 -1.37
N ARG A 343 26.03 -20.39 -0.16
CA ARG A 343 25.46 -21.59 0.48
C ARG A 343 23.98 -21.75 0.21
N LEU A 344 23.33 -20.72 -0.34
CA LEU A 344 21.90 -20.72 -0.64
C LEU A 344 21.65 -21.23 -2.06
N PRO A 345 20.43 -21.73 -2.37
CA PRO A 345 20.12 -22.14 -3.73
C PRO A 345 20.18 -20.96 -4.72
N ASP A 346 21.10 -21.00 -5.68
CA ASP A 346 21.26 -19.99 -6.73
C ASP A 346 19.99 -19.79 -7.58
N SER A 347 19.08 -20.77 -7.57
CA SER A 347 17.76 -20.68 -8.21
C SER A 347 16.80 -19.73 -7.49
N HIS A 348 16.98 -19.53 -6.19
CA HIS A 348 16.09 -18.73 -5.33
C HIS A 348 16.71 -17.42 -4.87
N PHE A 349 18.04 -17.35 -4.79
CA PHE A 349 18.74 -16.19 -4.25
C PHE A 349 19.87 -15.72 -5.14
N ASP A 350 20.12 -14.41 -5.11
CA ASP A 350 21.41 -13.84 -5.47
C ASP A 350 21.74 -12.66 -4.55
N LEU A 351 22.91 -12.07 -4.74
CA LEU A 351 23.39 -10.94 -3.97
C LEU A 351 23.28 -9.64 -4.77
N SER A 352 22.70 -8.60 -4.15
CA SER A 352 22.75 -7.24 -4.67
C SER A 352 24.20 -6.77 -4.72
N GLN A 353 24.71 -6.52 -5.93
CA GLN A 353 26.10 -6.12 -6.13
C GLN A 353 26.32 -4.66 -5.75
N LEU A 354 27.52 -4.35 -5.24
CA LEU A 354 27.93 -2.97 -5.02
C LEU A 354 28.23 -2.29 -6.35
N VAL A 355 27.83 -1.02 -6.46
CA VAL A 355 28.13 -0.19 -7.62
C VAL A 355 29.45 0.51 -7.35
N GLU A 356 30.51 0.04 -8.02
CA GLU A 356 31.84 0.61 -7.92
C GLU A 356 31.92 1.95 -8.64
N ALA A 357 32.24 3.01 -7.91
CA ALA A 357 32.43 4.35 -8.44
C ALA A 357 33.61 5.07 -7.75
N ARG A 358 34.32 5.91 -8.49
CA ARG A 358 35.49 6.65 -7.98
C ARG A 358 35.10 7.71 -6.96
N ASP A 359 33.98 8.38 -7.20
CA ASP A 359 33.44 9.49 -6.43
C ASP A 359 31.93 9.62 -6.71
N PHE A 360 31.30 10.57 -6.02
CA PHE A 360 29.85 10.79 -6.12
C PHE A 360 29.41 11.26 -7.52
N ASP A 361 30.23 12.06 -8.21
CA ASP A 361 29.92 12.54 -9.57
C ASP A 361 29.96 11.39 -10.59
N HIS A 362 30.94 10.50 -10.49
CA HIS A 362 30.98 9.28 -11.29
C HIS A 362 29.78 8.37 -11.00
N LEU A 363 29.34 8.29 -9.74
CA LEU A 363 28.14 7.55 -9.38
C LEU A 363 26.87 8.18 -9.98
N ALA A 364 26.79 9.52 -10.06
CA ALA A 364 25.72 10.22 -10.75
C ALA A 364 25.64 9.85 -12.24
N GLN A 365 26.79 9.82 -12.91
CA GLN A 365 26.90 9.41 -14.32
C GLN A 365 26.46 7.95 -14.52
N ILE A 366 26.86 7.05 -13.62
CA ILE A 366 26.41 5.64 -13.64
C ILE A 366 24.88 5.55 -13.47
N ARG A 367 24.31 6.29 -12.51
CA ARG A 367 22.86 6.35 -12.25
C ARG A 367 22.08 6.83 -13.47
N GLU A 368 22.55 7.87 -14.15
CA GLU A 368 21.93 8.45 -15.34
C GLU A 368 22.09 7.57 -16.58
N GLY A 369 23.24 6.89 -16.69
CA GLY A 369 23.53 5.92 -17.74
C GLY A 369 22.77 4.59 -17.58
N ALA A 370 22.28 4.28 -16.37
CA ALA A 370 21.52 3.07 -16.07
C ALA A 370 20.16 3.09 -16.77
N ARG A 371 20.07 2.31 -17.85
CA ARG A 371 18.91 2.22 -18.74
C ARG A 371 18.08 0.96 -18.55
N ASP A 372 18.42 0.15 -17.56
CA ASP A 372 17.67 -1.05 -17.18
C ASP A 372 16.34 -0.65 -16.52
N ASP A 373 15.26 -1.33 -16.93
CA ASP A 373 13.91 -1.13 -16.40
C ASP A 373 13.74 -1.74 -15.00
N ALA A 374 14.59 -2.70 -14.62
CA ALA A 374 14.60 -3.28 -13.27
C ALA A 374 15.33 -2.39 -12.24
N ILE A 375 15.87 -1.23 -12.66
CA ILE A 375 16.64 -0.31 -11.82
C ILE A 375 15.91 1.03 -11.73
N GLU A 376 15.42 1.38 -10.54
CA GLU A 376 14.79 2.69 -10.27
C GLU A 376 15.82 3.81 -9.99
N GLY A 377 17.06 3.44 -9.67
CA GLY A 377 18.11 4.35 -9.23
C GLY A 377 19.10 3.64 -8.32
N LEU A 378 19.60 4.33 -7.29
CA LEU A 378 20.57 3.79 -6.33
C LEU A 378 20.04 3.82 -4.89
N MET A 379 20.49 2.86 -4.09
CA MET A 379 20.42 2.85 -2.64
C MET A 379 21.82 3.16 -2.10
N LEU A 380 21.92 4.17 -1.24
CA LEU A 380 23.18 4.56 -0.58
C LEU A 380 23.07 4.17 0.89
N LYS A 381 23.95 3.28 1.36
CA LYS A 381 23.92 2.71 2.71
C LYS A 381 25.19 3.10 3.47
N ARG A 382 25.03 3.80 4.59
CA ARG A 382 26.16 4.19 5.44
C ARG A 382 26.81 2.94 6.05
N ARG A 383 28.11 2.78 5.90
CA ARG A 383 28.86 1.55 6.20
C ARG A 383 28.88 1.20 7.69
N ASP A 384 28.91 2.21 8.55
CA ASP A 384 28.91 2.06 10.02
C ASP A 384 27.49 1.92 10.62
N SER A 385 26.43 2.01 9.80
CA SER A 385 25.06 2.06 10.31
C SER A 385 24.56 0.75 10.89
N LEU A 386 23.93 0.83 12.07
CA LEU A 386 23.12 -0.25 12.63
C LEU A 386 21.84 -0.45 11.81
N TYR A 387 21.21 -1.61 11.93
CA TYR A 387 19.89 -1.85 11.34
C TYR A 387 18.81 -1.36 12.29
N VAL A 388 18.21 -0.21 11.99
CA VAL A 388 17.22 0.44 12.87
C VAL A 388 15.84 0.51 12.21
N PRO A 389 14.77 0.03 12.88
CA PRO A 389 13.40 0.13 12.39
C PRO A 389 12.97 1.53 11.98
N GLY A 390 12.17 1.59 10.91
CA GLY A 390 11.60 2.85 10.41
C GLY A 390 12.61 3.71 9.67
N ARG A 391 12.32 5.01 9.57
CA ARG A 391 13.10 5.93 8.75
C ARG A 391 13.98 6.82 9.62
N LYS A 392 15.30 6.72 9.44
CA LYS A 392 16.31 7.54 10.13
C LYS A 392 17.18 8.25 9.10
N THR A 393 17.30 9.57 9.23
CA THR A 393 18.08 10.40 8.31
C THR A 393 19.57 10.08 8.42
N GLY A 394 20.31 10.17 7.32
CA GLY A 394 21.76 9.94 7.31
C GLY A 394 22.18 8.48 7.20
N LEU A 395 21.33 7.51 7.48
CA LEU A 395 21.74 6.10 7.43
C LEU A 395 21.60 5.53 6.03
N TRP A 396 20.38 5.48 5.50
CA TRP A 396 20.11 4.99 4.15
C TRP A 396 19.43 6.06 3.31
N TYR A 397 19.92 6.26 2.08
CA TYR A 397 19.29 7.12 1.08
C TYR A 397 18.82 6.33 -0.13
N LYS A 398 17.75 6.79 -0.75
CA LYS A 398 17.29 6.38 -2.07
C LYS A 398 17.51 7.55 -3.04
N TRP A 399 18.23 7.28 -4.11
CA TRP A 399 18.55 8.26 -5.15
C TRP A 399 17.97 7.77 -6.47
N LYS A 400 16.69 8.11 -6.67
CA LYS A 400 15.93 7.72 -7.87
C LYS A 400 16.40 8.48 -9.10
N ARG A 401 16.16 7.91 -10.28
CA ARG A 401 16.22 8.65 -11.55
C ARG A 401 15.10 9.70 -11.61
N ASP A 402 15.29 10.71 -12.45
CA ASP A 402 14.23 11.68 -12.74
C ASP A 402 13.10 10.99 -13.52
N PRO A 403 11.83 11.35 -13.25
CA PRO A 403 10.71 10.79 -14.01
C PRO A 403 10.73 11.28 -15.45
N LEU A 404 10.12 10.49 -16.33
CA LEU A 404 9.76 10.95 -17.66
C LEU A 404 8.59 11.93 -17.56
N LEU A 405 8.58 12.93 -18.44
CA LEU A 405 7.56 13.97 -18.51
C LEU A 405 6.86 13.95 -19.86
N VAL A 406 5.56 14.24 -19.85
CA VAL A 406 4.74 14.37 -21.06
C VAL A 406 3.59 15.32 -20.78
N ASP A 407 3.31 16.23 -21.70
CA ASP A 407 2.18 17.14 -21.64
C ASP A 407 0.93 16.49 -22.24
N CYS A 408 -0.06 16.17 -21.40
CA CYS A 408 -1.30 15.51 -21.80
C CYS A 408 -2.53 16.38 -21.58
N VAL A 409 -3.54 16.22 -22.42
CA VAL A 409 -4.79 16.97 -22.36
C VAL A 409 -5.78 16.30 -21.41
N LEU A 410 -6.42 17.05 -20.52
CA LEU A 410 -7.52 16.57 -19.67
C LEU A 410 -8.73 16.19 -20.53
N MET A 411 -9.23 14.96 -20.37
CA MET A 411 -10.38 14.44 -21.12
C MET A 411 -11.58 14.16 -20.22
N TYR A 412 -11.35 13.50 -19.09
CA TYR A 412 -12.41 13.09 -18.17
C TYR A 412 -11.98 13.33 -16.73
N ALA A 413 -12.95 13.60 -15.88
CA ALA A 413 -12.76 13.71 -14.45
C ALA A 413 -13.82 12.91 -13.69
N GLN A 414 -13.41 12.21 -12.65
CA GLN A 414 -14.29 11.39 -11.81
C GLN A 414 -14.25 11.90 -10.36
N ARG A 415 -15.38 11.78 -9.64
CA ARG A 415 -15.41 12.06 -8.21
C ARG A 415 -14.47 11.13 -7.44
N GLY A 416 -13.74 11.70 -6.49
CA GLY A 416 -12.88 10.93 -5.59
C GLY A 416 -13.68 10.05 -4.63
N SER A 417 -12.96 9.38 -3.72
CA SER A 417 -13.55 8.61 -2.63
C SER A 417 -13.10 9.15 -1.27
N GLY A 418 -13.84 8.82 -0.20
CA GLY A 418 -13.52 9.26 1.17
C GLY A 418 -13.42 10.79 1.26
N LYS A 419 -12.31 11.32 1.80
CA LYS A 419 -12.09 12.78 1.99
C LYS A 419 -12.20 13.61 0.70
N ARG A 420 -12.07 12.99 -0.47
CA ARG A 420 -12.17 13.66 -1.78
C ARG A 420 -13.50 13.39 -2.49
N SER A 421 -14.49 12.77 -1.84
CA SER A 421 -15.77 12.43 -2.46
C SER A 421 -16.50 13.64 -3.03
N SER A 422 -16.37 14.82 -2.41
CA SER A 422 -16.98 16.07 -2.90
C SER A 422 -16.26 16.70 -4.11
N PHE A 423 -15.07 16.23 -4.47
CA PHE A 423 -14.25 16.79 -5.54
C PHE A 423 -14.11 15.83 -6.72
N TYR A 424 -14.00 16.37 -7.93
CA TYR A 424 -13.43 15.64 -9.05
C TYR A 424 -11.90 15.61 -8.92
N SER A 425 -11.35 14.48 -8.44
CA SER A 425 -9.92 14.33 -8.11
C SER A 425 -9.18 13.32 -8.97
N ASP A 426 -9.90 12.67 -9.88
CA ASP A 426 -9.44 11.52 -10.63
C ASP A 426 -9.51 11.86 -12.12
N TYR A 427 -8.37 12.13 -12.75
CA TYR A 427 -8.30 12.71 -14.09
C TYR A 427 -7.77 11.71 -15.11
N THR A 428 -8.54 11.48 -16.16
CA THR A 428 -8.09 10.77 -17.36
C THR A 428 -7.60 11.79 -18.38
N PHE A 429 -6.41 11.57 -18.92
CA PHE A 429 -5.76 12.46 -19.87
C PHE A 429 -5.27 11.71 -21.11
N GLY A 430 -5.09 12.44 -22.20
CA GLY A 430 -4.76 11.90 -23.51
C GLY A 430 -3.65 12.65 -24.24
N CYS A 431 -3.13 12.00 -25.27
CA CYS A 431 -2.21 12.58 -26.25
C CYS A 431 -2.86 12.55 -27.64
N TRP A 432 -2.41 13.44 -28.53
CA TRP A 432 -2.92 13.53 -29.90
C TRP A 432 -2.37 12.40 -30.78
N ASP A 433 -3.25 11.70 -31.50
CA ASP A 433 -2.88 10.69 -32.50
C ASP A 433 -2.81 11.34 -33.89
N GLY A 434 -1.70 12.05 -34.12
CA GLY A 434 -1.49 12.87 -35.32
C GLY A 434 -1.43 14.36 -35.01
N ASP A 435 -1.67 15.19 -36.03
CA ASP A 435 -1.68 16.65 -35.88
C ASP A 435 -3.05 17.18 -35.43
N PRO A 436 -3.16 17.81 -34.24
CA PRO A 436 -4.44 18.36 -33.76
C PRO A 436 -5.03 19.42 -34.69
N ASP A 437 -4.21 20.18 -35.41
CA ASP A 437 -4.67 21.23 -36.32
C ASP A 437 -5.24 20.63 -37.62
N GLU A 438 -4.93 19.36 -37.92
CA GLU A 438 -5.51 18.58 -39.03
C GLU A 438 -6.69 17.69 -38.56
N GLY A 439 -7.18 17.88 -37.34
CA GLY A 439 -8.31 17.15 -36.79
C GLY A 439 -7.97 15.79 -36.19
N ALA A 440 -6.72 15.60 -35.73
CA ALA A 440 -6.31 14.38 -35.05
C ALA A 440 -7.21 14.01 -33.86
N GLU A 441 -7.29 12.70 -33.58
CA GLU A 441 -8.04 12.20 -32.44
C GLU A 441 -7.21 12.32 -31.16
N LEU A 442 -7.85 12.70 -30.04
CA LEU A 442 -7.25 12.66 -28.72
C LEU A 442 -7.52 11.30 -28.07
N LEU A 443 -6.48 10.53 -27.75
CA LEU A 443 -6.62 9.19 -27.19
C LEU A 443 -6.14 9.13 -25.73
N PRO A 444 -6.87 8.46 -24.83
CA PRO A 444 -6.47 8.36 -23.42
C PRO A 444 -5.19 7.52 -23.28
N VAL A 445 -4.22 8.05 -22.53
CA VAL A 445 -2.92 7.41 -22.29
C VAL A 445 -2.66 7.12 -20.81
N GLY A 446 -3.45 7.71 -19.91
CA GLY A 446 -3.33 7.46 -18.48
C GLY A 446 -4.43 8.08 -17.64
N LYS A 447 -4.37 7.77 -16.35
CA LYS A 447 -5.21 8.36 -15.30
C LYS A 447 -4.34 8.70 -14.10
N ALA A 448 -4.48 9.91 -13.57
CA ALA A 448 -3.80 10.35 -12.35
C ALA A 448 -4.79 10.85 -11.31
N TYR A 449 -4.44 10.68 -10.04
CA TYR A 449 -5.24 11.06 -8.87
C TYR A 449 -4.41 11.78 -7.80
N SER A 450 -3.17 12.13 -8.14
CA SER A 450 -2.19 12.77 -7.25
C SER A 450 -1.29 13.73 -8.02
N GLY A 451 -0.47 14.49 -7.29
CA GLY A 451 0.48 15.44 -7.89
C GLY A 451 -0.01 16.90 -7.94
N PHE A 452 -0.96 17.24 -7.08
CA PHE A 452 -1.51 18.59 -6.97
C PHE A 452 -1.83 18.89 -5.50
N THR A 453 -1.78 20.16 -5.15
CA THR A 453 -2.13 20.71 -3.84
C THR A 453 -3.65 20.76 -3.64
N ASP A 454 -4.11 20.93 -2.40
CA ASP A 454 -5.54 21.13 -2.10
C ASP A 454 -6.09 22.42 -2.75
N ALA A 455 -5.25 23.44 -2.91
CA ALA A 455 -5.61 24.68 -3.59
C ALA A 455 -5.82 24.46 -5.09
N GLU A 456 -4.96 23.67 -5.72
CA GLU A 456 -5.11 23.27 -7.13
C GLU A 456 -6.30 22.35 -7.35
N LEU A 457 -6.56 21.39 -6.44
CA LEU A 457 -7.74 20.53 -6.49
C LEU A 457 -9.04 21.34 -6.56
N LYS A 458 -9.16 22.42 -5.77
CA LYS A 458 -10.32 23.32 -5.82
C LYS A 458 -10.47 24.02 -7.17
N LYS A 459 -9.36 24.43 -7.79
CA LYS A 459 -9.37 25.06 -9.12
C LYS A 459 -9.77 24.05 -10.20
N LEU A 460 -9.22 22.84 -10.16
CA LEU A 460 -9.56 21.76 -11.09
C LEU A 460 -11.03 21.35 -10.96
N ASP A 461 -11.53 21.19 -9.73
CA ASP A 461 -12.94 20.87 -9.49
C ASP A 461 -13.88 21.96 -10.06
N LYS A 462 -13.54 23.24 -9.87
CA LYS A 462 -14.27 24.36 -10.46
C LYS A 462 -14.26 24.28 -11.99
N LEU A 463 -13.10 24.05 -12.61
CA LEU A 463 -12.98 23.92 -14.07
C LEU A 463 -13.85 22.77 -14.59
N VAL A 464 -13.73 21.57 -14.01
CA VAL A 464 -14.52 20.39 -14.40
C VAL A 464 -16.02 20.68 -14.35
N ARG A 465 -16.50 21.36 -13.32
CA ARG A 465 -17.93 21.72 -13.19
C ARG A 465 -18.38 22.71 -14.25
N GLN A 466 -17.52 23.65 -14.64
CA GLN A 466 -17.83 24.69 -15.62
C GLN A 466 -17.78 24.18 -17.06
N THR A 467 -16.92 23.20 -17.34
CA THR A 467 -16.66 22.70 -18.71
C THR A 467 -17.20 21.29 -18.94
N THR A 468 -18.11 20.78 -18.10
CA THR A 468 -18.72 19.45 -18.31
C THR A 468 -19.56 19.44 -19.58
N LEU A 469 -19.21 18.56 -20.53
CA LEU A 469 -19.97 18.30 -21.74
C LEU A 469 -20.97 17.16 -21.56
N ASN A 470 -20.49 16.00 -21.07
CA ASN A 470 -21.31 14.80 -20.88
C ASN A 470 -21.15 14.20 -19.48
N ARG A 471 -22.15 13.42 -19.05
CA ARG A 471 -22.21 12.79 -17.72
C ARG A 471 -22.43 11.29 -17.84
N PHE A 472 -21.50 10.52 -17.28
CA PHE A 472 -21.54 9.05 -17.25
C PHE A 472 -21.41 8.56 -15.80
N GLY A 473 -22.53 8.52 -15.07
CA GLY A 473 -22.53 8.23 -13.64
C GLY A 473 -21.65 9.23 -12.85
N PRO A 474 -20.58 8.79 -12.16
CA PRO A 474 -19.66 9.69 -11.44
C PRO A 474 -18.62 10.37 -12.34
N VAL A 475 -18.55 10.02 -13.63
CA VAL A 475 -17.57 10.54 -14.58
C VAL A 475 -18.14 11.73 -15.36
N ARG A 476 -17.32 12.74 -15.57
CA ARG A 476 -17.58 13.92 -16.39
C ARG A 476 -16.62 13.93 -17.56
N GLU A 477 -17.17 14.02 -18.75
CA GLU A 477 -16.40 14.46 -19.91
C GLU A 477 -16.35 15.98 -19.87
N VAL A 478 -15.16 16.54 -20.08
CA VAL A 478 -14.94 17.98 -20.02
C VAL A 478 -14.48 18.52 -21.36
N GLU A 479 -14.68 19.81 -21.59
CA GLU A 479 -14.04 20.50 -22.70
C GLU A 479 -12.52 20.32 -22.62
N ARG A 480 -11.91 19.99 -23.76
CA ARG A 480 -10.48 19.75 -23.91
C ARG A 480 -9.74 21.09 -23.92
N THR A 481 -9.63 21.72 -22.74
CA THR A 481 -9.09 23.08 -22.58
C THR A 481 -7.88 23.15 -21.65
N LEU A 482 -7.54 22.06 -20.96
CA LEU A 482 -6.48 22.04 -19.96
C LEU A 482 -5.42 20.98 -20.27
N VAL A 483 -4.16 21.36 -20.10
CA VAL A 483 -3.00 20.46 -20.22
C VAL A 483 -2.40 20.19 -18.84
N PHE A 484 -2.00 18.95 -18.61
CA PHE A 484 -1.18 18.51 -17.48
C PHE A 484 0.19 18.11 -17.99
N GLU A 485 1.24 18.60 -17.33
CA GLU A 485 2.54 17.94 -17.40
C GLU A 485 2.47 16.74 -16.46
N VAL A 486 2.61 15.54 -17.00
CA VAL A 486 2.48 14.27 -16.29
C VAL A 486 3.85 13.65 -16.11
N ALA A 487 4.21 13.36 -14.86
CA ALA A 487 5.39 12.57 -14.53
C ALA A 487 5.03 11.08 -14.46
N PHE A 488 5.85 10.24 -15.06
CA PHE A 488 5.66 8.79 -15.08
C PHE A 488 7.01 8.05 -15.08
N ASP A 489 6.98 6.78 -14.71
CA ASP A 489 8.21 5.99 -14.55
C ASP A 489 8.60 5.26 -15.85
N SER A 490 7.61 4.73 -16.58
CA SER A 490 7.80 4.04 -17.87
C SER A 490 6.50 4.00 -18.67
N VAL A 491 6.58 3.66 -19.96
CA VAL A 491 5.42 3.44 -20.84
C VAL A 491 5.56 2.10 -21.59
N HIS A 492 4.45 1.40 -21.75
CA HIS A 492 4.41 0.07 -22.39
C HIS A 492 3.30 -0.03 -23.43
N SER A 493 3.46 -0.93 -24.40
CA SER A 493 2.38 -1.29 -25.32
C SER A 493 1.23 -1.99 -24.59
N SER A 494 0.00 -1.67 -24.97
CA SER A 494 -1.21 -2.18 -24.31
C SER A 494 -2.30 -2.52 -25.31
N LYS A 495 -2.75 -3.78 -25.30
CA LYS A 495 -3.92 -4.23 -26.09
C LYS A 495 -5.26 -3.80 -25.49
N ARG A 496 -5.25 -3.27 -24.26
CA ARG A 496 -6.47 -2.91 -23.51
C ARG A 496 -6.92 -1.47 -23.76
N HIS A 497 -5.98 -0.58 -24.10
CA HIS A 497 -6.24 0.84 -24.25
C HIS A 497 -6.31 1.23 -25.73
N LYS A 498 -7.23 2.12 -26.10
CA LYS A 498 -7.41 2.58 -27.49
C LYS A 498 -6.14 3.23 -28.07
N SER A 499 -5.37 3.92 -27.24
CA SER A 499 -4.06 4.49 -27.62
C SER A 499 -2.99 3.46 -27.95
N GLY A 500 -3.20 2.18 -27.59
CA GLY A 500 -2.18 1.16 -27.68
C GLY A 500 -1.11 1.26 -26.59
N LEU A 501 -1.26 2.16 -25.61
CA LEU A 501 -0.25 2.47 -24.59
C LEU A 501 -0.78 2.38 -23.16
N ALA A 502 0.11 2.17 -22.21
CA ALA A 502 -0.15 2.28 -20.78
C ALA A 502 1.05 2.91 -20.05
N MET A 503 0.84 4.06 -19.40
CA MET A 503 1.84 4.68 -18.53
C MET A 503 1.88 4.01 -17.15
N ARG A 504 3.08 3.90 -16.58
CA ARG A 504 3.30 3.40 -15.23
C ARG A 504 3.48 4.54 -14.23
N PHE A 505 2.71 4.46 -13.13
CA PHE A 505 2.67 5.45 -12.05
C PHE A 505 2.56 6.93 -12.51
N PRO A 506 1.63 7.24 -13.43
CA PRO A 506 1.42 8.62 -13.82
C PRO A 506 0.91 9.45 -12.63
N ARG A 507 1.51 10.63 -12.46
CA ARG A 507 1.12 11.64 -11.50
C ARG A 507 1.20 13.01 -12.17
N ILE A 508 0.33 13.94 -11.78
CA ILE A 508 0.43 15.30 -12.28
C ILE A 508 1.73 15.89 -11.72
N HIS A 509 2.65 16.32 -12.58
CA HIS A 509 3.83 17.05 -12.15
C HIS A 509 3.48 18.52 -11.95
N ARG A 510 2.76 19.07 -12.93
CA ARG A 510 2.35 20.47 -12.96
C ARG A 510 1.08 20.63 -13.79
N ILE A 511 0.23 21.58 -13.38
CA ILE A 511 -0.92 21.98 -14.18
C ILE A 511 -0.49 23.12 -15.11
N ARG A 512 -0.59 22.88 -16.42
CA ARG A 512 -0.11 23.79 -17.47
C ARG A 512 -1.23 24.72 -17.91
N TRP A 513 -1.64 25.62 -17.02
CA TRP A 513 -2.61 26.69 -17.32
C TRP A 513 -2.16 27.60 -18.47
N ASP A 514 -0.85 27.64 -18.69
CA ASP A 514 -0.16 28.41 -19.72
C ASP A 514 -0.15 27.74 -21.10
N LYS A 515 -0.35 26.41 -21.18
CA LYS A 515 -0.11 25.66 -22.41
C LYS A 515 -1.40 25.44 -23.22
N PRO A 516 -1.46 25.92 -24.47
CA PRO A 516 -2.55 25.59 -25.39
C PRO A 516 -2.64 24.09 -25.67
N VAL A 517 -3.86 23.59 -25.87
CA VAL A 517 -4.12 22.15 -26.00
C VAL A 517 -3.53 21.53 -27.28
N HIS A 518 -3.48 22.28 -28.38
CA HIS A 518 -2.85 21.84 -29.63
C HIS A 518 -1.32 21.66 -29.51
N GLU A 519 -0.68 22.28 -28.52
CA GLU A 519 0.75 22.10 -28.23
C GLU A 519 1.03 20.91 -27.31
N ALA A 520 0.01 20.19 -26.83
CA ALA A 520 0.19 18.99 -26.03
C ALA A 520 0.89 17.89 -26.83
N ASP A 521 1.56 16.98 -26.12
CA ASP A 521 2.38 15.96 -26.76
C ASP A 521 1.56 14.96 -27.57
N ARG A 522 2.23 14.44 -28.60
CA ARG A 522 1.66 13.47 -29.55
C ARG A 522 1.97 12.05 -29.12
N LEU A 523 1.11 11.14 -29.54
CA LEU A 523 1.18 9.72 -29.21
C LEU A 523 2.47 9.07 -29.71
N ASP A 524 3.01 9.54 -30.84
CA ASP A 524 4.27 9.05 -31.39
C ASP A 524 5.48 9.39 -30.51
N GLY A 525 5.49 10.57 -29.89
CA GLY A 525 6.52 10.95 -28.92
C GLY A 525 6.51 10.00 -27.72
N LEU A 526 5.31 9.65 -27.24
CA LEU A 526 5.15 8.70 -26.16
C LEU A 526 5.49 7.25 -26.58
N ARG A 527 5.18 6.84 -27.82
CA ARG A 527 5.58 5.54 -28.38
C ARG A 527 7.10 5.41 -28.49
N ALA A 528 7.79 6.48 -28.86
CA ALA A 528 9.25 6.51 -28.96
C ALA A 528 9.95 6.32 -27.60
N LEU A 529 9.22 6.47 -26.49
CA LEU A 529 9.70 6.17 -25.14
C LEU A 529 9.53 4.70 -24.73
N ILE A 530 8.79 3.88 -25.51
CA ILE A 530 8.74 2.43 -25.29
C ILE A 530 10.08 1.83 -25.71
N ARG A 531 10.62 0.96 -24.86
CA ARG A 531 11.79 0.14 -25.20
C ARG A 531 11.33 -1.30 -25.41
N ASP A 532 11.79 -1.91 -26.50
CA ASP A 532 11.53 -3.31 -26.87
C ASP A 532 12.16 -4.30 -25.86
#